data_AF-A0AAV9H4J6-F1
#
_entry.id   AF-A0AAV9H4J6-F1
#
_cell.length_a   1.000
_cell.length_b   1.000
_cell.length_c   1.000
_cell.angle_alpha   90.00
_cell.angle_beta   90.00
_cell.angle_gamma   90.00
#
_symmetry.space_group_name_H-M   'P 1'
#
loop_
_entity.id
_entity.type
_entity.pdbx_description
1 polymer ?
#
loop_
_entity_poly.entity_id
_entity_poly.type
_entity_poly.pdbx_seq_one_letter_code
_entity_poly.pdbx_strand_id
1 'polypeptide(L)'
;MATAEESHVMDGYKFVAYPNRDWTPFRKFYVIPGARSVIRGSLLYKGNPAMEWLKEGVTWAEVQQRATGARFLAEEDLICRVNELCECAEASDRVEILEGLRWMGLLSNEKVTPRHGNLVDTISARLEKLCSLEPGELDLVMLQHKFVMKWMDGFEETITSTLKLFGEPGGYSAMSKSVGVTFGTAIQMLLDGFGPMNQRGVVVKYTKEIYGPPKGEAGG
;
A
#
# COMPACT_ATOMS: atom_id res chain seq x y z
N MET A 1 2.02 2.85 17.61
CA MET A 1 1.86 2.70 16.14
C MET A 1 3.22 2.30 15.60
N ALA A 2 3.29 1.35 14.65
CA ALA A 2 4.57 1.01 14.05
C ALA A 2 5.00 2.14 13.10
N THR A 3 6.21 2.64 13.27
CA THR A 3 6.83 3.67 12.43
C THR A 3 7.38 3.04 11.14
N ALA A 4 7.36 3.79 10.04
CA ALA A 4 8.02 3.37 8.81
C ALA A 4 9.55 3.50 8.97
N GLU A 5 10.30 2.48 8.57
CA GLU A 5 11.77 2.48 8.65
C GLU A 5 12.38 2.35 7.25
N GLU A 6 13.53 2.98 7.04
CA GLU A 6 14.27 2.85 5.77
C GLU A 6 14.60 1.38 5.49
N SER A 7 14.37 0.96 4.24
CA SER A 7 14.59 -0.41 3.80
C SER A 7 15.34 -0.42 2.48
N HIS A 8 16.56 -0.95 2.52
CA HIS A 8 17.32 -1.20 1.30
C HIS A 8 16.82 -2.47 0.61
N VAL A 9 16.46 -2.34 -0.67
CA VAL A 9 15.97 -3.43 -1.53
C VAL A 9 16.82 -3.55 -2.79
N MET A 10 17.09 -2.41 -3.46
CA MET A 10 17.83 -2.32 -4.72
C MET A 10 18.44 -0.92 -4.85
N ASP A 11 19.65 -0.83 -5.39
CA ASP A 11 20.33 0.44 -5.62
C ASP A 11 19.54 1.32 -6.59
N GLY A 12 19.56 2.64 -6.35
CA GLY A 12 18.78 3.63 -7.10
C GLY A 12 17.34 3.81 -6.62
N TYR A 13 16.88 3.03 -5.63
CA TYR A 13 15.56 3.19 -5.01
C TYR A 13 15.69 3.50 -3.52
N LYS A 14 14.80 4.35 -3.01
CA LYS A 14 14.65 4.63 -1.58
C LYS A 14 13.28 4.14 -1.13
N PHE A 15 13.25 3.06 -0.35
CA PHE A 15 12.02 2.50 0.19
C PHE A 15 11.96 2.69 1.70
N VAL A 16 10.74 2.84 2.20
CA VAL A 16 10.42 2.71 3.62
C VAL A 16 9.44 1.56 3.80
N ALA A 17 9.59 0.78 4.86
CA ALA A 17 8.75 -0.37 5.16
C ALA A 17 8.04 -0.18 6.50
N TYR A 18 6.79 -0.65 6.58
CA TYR A 18 6.01 -0.67 7.83
C TYR A 18 5.19 -1.98 7.91
N PRO A 19 4.95 -2.51 9.13
CA PRO A 19 4.19 -3.75 9.33
C PRO A 19 2.67 -3.53 9.19
N ASN A 20 1.92 -4.60 8.87
CA ASN A 20 0.51 -4.59 8.49
C ASN A 20 -0.27 -5.77 9.05
N ARG A 21 -1.48 -5.45 9.53
CA ARG A 21 -2.49 -6.42 9.95
C ARG A 21 -1.90 -7.43 10.93
N ASP A 22 -2.54 -8.57 11.03
CA ASP A 22 -2.04 -9.71 11.78
C ASP A 22 -1.18 -10.59 10.86
N TRP A 23 0.13 -10.64 11.14
CA TRP A 23 1.09 -11.51 10.45
C TRP A 23 1.36 -12.81 11.21
N THR A 24 0.81 -12.98 12.42
CA THR A 24 1.02 -14.17 13.24
C THR A 24 0.62 -15.49 12.55
N PRO A 25 -0.42 -15.55 11.70
CA PRO A 25 -0.81 -16.81 11.05
C PRO A 25 0.23 -17.34 10.05
N PHE A 26 1.11 -16.49 9.53
CA PHE A 26 2.07 -16.88 8.48
C PHE A 26 3.09 -17.92 8.95
N ARG A 27 3.40 -17.98 10.25
CA ARG A 27 4.23 -19.07 10.79
C ARG A 27 3.60 -20.43 10.54
N LYS A 28 2.26 -20.52 10.68
CA LYS A 28 1.49 -21.73 10.42
C LYS A 28 1.32 -21.97 8.92
N PHE A 29 0.99 -20.93 8.15
CA PHE A 29 0.75 -21.05 6.71
C PHE A 29 2.00 -21.48 5.93
N TYR A 30 3.17 -20.97 6.32
CA TYR A 30 4.44 -21.33 5.67
C TYR A 30 5.20 -22.45 6.38
N VAL A 31 4.64 -23.03 7.43
CA VAL A 31 5.25 -24.14 8.18
C VAL A 31 6.67 -23.78 8.67
N ILE A 32 6.82 -22.58 9.23
CA ILE A 32 8.08 -22.03 9.76
C ILE A 32 8.03 -21.80 11.28
N PRO A 33 7.79 -22.84 12.10
CA PRO A 33 7.64 -22.67 13.55
C PRO A 33 8.91 -22.11 14.23
N GLY A 34 10.09 -22.32 13.63
CA GLY A 34 11.37 -21.80 14.11
C GLY A 34 11.65 -20.33 13.78
N ALA A 35 10.81 -19.67 12.97
CA ALA A 35 11.02 -18.29 12.58
C ALA A 35 10.82 -17.34 13.78
N ARG A 36 11.91 -16.68 14.20
CA ARG A 36 11.89 -15.70 15.30
C ARG A 36 11.11 -14.44 14.92
N SER A 37 11.22 -13.98 13.68
CA SER A 37 10.57 -12.78 13.17
C SER A 37 9.82 -13.08 11.87
N VAL A 38 8.56 -12.60 11.77
CA VAL A 38 7.73 -12.64 10.56
C VAL A 38 7.04 -11.28 10.46
N ILE A 39 7.16 -10.57 9.34
CA ILE A 39 6.59 -9.24 9.13
C ILE A 39 6.02 -9.15 7.71
N ARG A 40 4.82 -8.56 7.56
CA ARG A 40 4.15 -8.26 6.27
C ARG A 40 3.53 -6.85 6.34
N GLY A 41 3.48 -6.07 5.25
CA GLY A 41 3.03 -4.64 5.16
C GLY A 41 1.76 -4.36 4.28
N SER A 42 1.13 -3.15 4.40
CA SER A 42 -0.11 -2.50 3.81
C SER A 42 -1.03 -1.78 4.87
N LEU A 43 -1.82 -0.75 4.50
CA LEU A 43 -2.68 0.04 5.42
C LEU A 43 -4.18 -0.06 5.09
N LEU A 44 -5.05 -0.08 6.11
CA LEU A 44 -6.50 0.19 6.01
C LEU A 44 -7.05 0.68 7.37
N TYR A 45 -7.87 1.73 7.38
CA TYR A 45 -8.65 2.13 8.56
C TYR A 45 -10.00 1.40 8.62
N LYS A 46 -10.43 1.01 9.82
CA LYS A 46 -11.73 0.39 10.07
C LYS A 46 -12.77 1.47 10.39
N GLY A 47 -13.71 1.69 9.47
CA GLY A 47 -14.90 2.52 9.66
C GLY A 47 -14.58 4.00 9.85
N ASN A 48 -14.75 4.80 8.79
CA ASN A 48 -14.65 6.25 8.93
C ASN A 48 -16.03 6.83 9.27
N PRO A 49 -16.22 7.49 10.43
CA PRO A 49 -17.51 8.07 10.78
C PRO A 49 -17.90 9.16 9.77
N ALA A 50 -19.17 9.15 9.37
CA ALA A 50 -19.75 10.24 8.59
C ALA A 50 -19.82 11.51 9.46
N MET A 51 -19.47 12.64 8.86
CA MET A 51 -19.44 13.97 9.45
C MET A 51 -20.61 14.78 8.88
N GLU A 52 -21.57 15.15 9.73
CA GLU A 52 -22.77 15.89 9.30
C GLU A 52 -22.48 17.24 8.63
N TRP A 53 -21.29 17.79 8.87
CA TRP A 53 -20.84 19.08 8.41
C TRP A 53 -20.09 19.03 7.07
N LEU A 54 -19.73 17.84 6.58
CA LEU A 54 -19.02 17.63 5.32
C LEU A 54 -20.01 17.46 4.17
N LYS A 55 -20.50 18.59 3.66
CA LYS A 55 -21.52 18.69 2.60
C LYS A 55 -21.01 19.50 1.42
N GLU A 56 -21.77 19.48 0.31
CA GLU A 56 -21.43 20.28 -0.86
C GLU A 56 -21.33 21.77 -0.53
N GLY A 57 -20.39 22.46 -1.16
CA GLY A 57 -20.18 23.90 -0.97
C GLY A 57 -19.14 24.24 0.10
N VAL A 58 -18.75 23.30 0.96
CA VAL A 58 -17.64 23.48 1.91
C VAL A 58 -16.30 23.53 1.17
N THR A 59 -15.38 24.38 1.61
CA THR A 59 -14.02 24.48 1.05
C THR A 59 -13.00 23.63 1.80
N TRP A 60 -11.85 23.34 1.18
CA TRP A 60 -10.78 22.61 1.85
C TRP A 60 -10.24 23.34 3.09
N ALA A 61 -10.13 24.67 3.05
CA ALA A 61 -9.80 25.49 4.21
C ALA A 61 -10.79 25.31 5.38
N GLU A 62 -12.10 25.26 5.10
CA GLU A 62 -13.12 24.98 6.12
C GLU A 62 -13.05 23.55 6.66
N VAL A 63 -12.75 22.58 5.80
CA VAL A 63 -12.50 21.19 6.23
C VAL A 63 -11.27 21.13 7.15
N GLN A 64 -10.17 21.77 6.76
CA GLN A 64 -8.93 21.79 7.53
C GLN A 64 -9.13 22.48 8.88
N GLN A 65 -9.85 23.61 8.90
CA GLN A 65 -10.18 24.32 10.13
C GLN A 65 -10.95 23.41 11.10
N ARG A 66 -11.99 22.72 10.62
CA ARG A 66 -12.82 21.84 11.45
C ARG A 66 -12.09 20.58 11.89
N ALA A 67 -11.25 20.01 11.02
CA ALA A 67 -10.48 18.81 11.33
C ALA A 67 -9.36 19.08 12.35
N THR A 68 -8.72 20.25 12.29
CA THR A 68 -7.59 20.62 13.16
C THR A 68 -8.00 21.46 14.37
N GLY A 69 -9.17 22.10 14.34
CA GLY A 69 -9.62 23.06 15.35
C GLY A 69 -8.96 24.44 15.21
N ALA A 70 -8.53 24.83 14.01
CA ALA A 70 -7.92 26.13 13.77
C ALA A 70 -8.92 27.28 14.00
N ARG A 71 -8.42 28.44 14.45
CA ARG A 71 -9.28 29.57 14.83
C ARG A 71 -9.84 30.32 13.62
N PHE A 72 -9.04 30.46 12.57
CA PHE A 72 -9.38 31.22 11.37
C PHE A 72 -9.16 30.37 10.12
N LEU A 73 -9.73 30.84 9.00
CA LEU A 73 -9.61 30.22 7.68
C LEU A 73 -8.38 30.70 6.90
N ALA A 74 -7.64 31.68 7.43
CA ALA A 74 -6.42 32.17 6.81
C ALA A 74 -5.38 31.04 6.77
N GLU A 75 -4.65 30.92 5.66
CA GLU A 75 -3.70 29.83 5.46
C GLU A 75 -2.64 29.81 6.56
N GLU A 76 -2.19 30.97 7.02
CA GLU A 76 -1.21 31.13 8.09
C GLU A 76 -1.70 30.50 9.41
N ASP A 77 -2.98 30.67 9.74
CA ASP A 77 -3.60 30.08 10.93
C ASP A 77 -3.78 28.56 10.80
N LEU A 78 -4.16 28.09 9.61
CA LEU A 78 -4.26 26.65 9.33
C LEU A 78 -2.88 25.98 9.46
N ILE A 79 -1.84 26.60 8.91
CA ILE A 79 -0.46 26.11 8.99
C ILE A 79 0.04 26.13 10.45
N CYS A 80 -0.22 27.21 11.18
CA CYS A 80 0.12 27.30 12.60
C CYS A 80 -0.48 26.13 13.38
N ARG A 81 -1.78 25.85 13.14
CA ARG A 81 -2.45 24.74 13.81
C ARG A 81 -1.93 23.37 13.40
N VAL A 82 -1.62 23.16 12.12
CA VAL A 82 -0.98 21.93 11.65
C VAL A 82 0.38 21.73 12.32
N ASN A 83 1.18 22.78 12.48
CA ASN A 83 2.48 22.71 13.14
C ASN A 83 2.39 22.40 14.65
N GLU A 84 1.33 22.86 15.33
CA GLU A 84 1.06 22.49 16.72
C GLU A 84 0.66 21.02 16.87
N LEU A 85 -0.01 20.46 15.86
CA LEU A 85 -0.49 19.08 15.86
C LEU A 85 0.55 18.08 15.32
N CYS A 86 1.47 18.50 14.44
CA CYS A 86 2.53 17.61 13.95
C CYS A 86 3.65 17.47 14.97
N GLU A 87 3.79 16.27 15.51
CA GLU A 87 5.04 15.81 16.13
C GLU A 87 6.03 15.36 15.04
N CYS A 88 6.57 16.34 14.33
CA CYS A 88 7.58 16.12 13.30
C CYS A 88 8.98 16.13 13.96
N ALA A 89 9.80 15.10 13.71
CA ALA A 89 11.12 14.91 14.31
C ALA A 89 12.14 15.98 13.86
N GLU A 90 12.13 16.30 12.56
CA GLU A 90 13.01 17.31 11.96
C GLU A 90 12.23 18.50 11.41
N ALA A 91 12.90 19.65 11.30
CA ALA A 91 12.30 20.86 10.74
C ALA A 91 12.08 20.75 9.21
N SER A 92 12.92 19.99 8.51
CA SER A 92 12.77 19.71 7.07
C SER A 92 11.47 18.97 6.75
N ASP A 93 11.14 17.96 7.56
CA ASP A 93 9.93 17.14 7.38
C ASP A 93 8.67 18.00 7.47
N ARG A 94 8.68 19.00 8.35
CA ARG A 94 7.58 19.96 8.49
C ARG A 94 7.37 20.75 7.20
N VAL A 95 8.45 21.22 6.59
CA VAL A 95 8.38 21.99 5.34
C VAL A 95 7.79 21.12 4.23
N GLU A 96 8.31 19.90 4.04
CA GLU A 96 7.83 18.98 3.01
C GLU A 96 6.35 18.59 3.20
N ILE A 97 5.92 18.34 4.45
CA ILE A 97 4.51 18.05 4.75
C ILE A 97 3.63 19.24 4.40
N LEU A 98 4.02 20.46 4.78
CA LEU A 98 3.24 21.67 4.48
C LEU A 98 3.17 21.94 2.98
N GLU A 99 4.26 21.73 2.25
CA GLU A 99 4.28 21.80 0.79
C GLU A 99 3.36 20.75 0.16
N GLY A 100 3.34 19.53 0.67
CA GLY A 100 2.41 18.48 0.27
C GLY A 100 0.94 18.86 0.51
N LEU A 101 0.61 19.42 1.68
CA LEU A 101 -0.74 19.91 1.99
C LEU A 101 -1.19 21.03 1.04
N ARG A 102 -0.27 21.94 0.70
CA ARG A 102 -0.51 23.00 -0.31
C ARG A 102 -0.70 22.43 -1.70
N TRP A 103 0.16 21.51 -2.13
CA TRP A 103 0.08 20.85 -3.43
C TRP A 103 -1.24 20.09 -3.59
N MET A 104 -1.69 19.41 -2.54
CA MET A 104 -2.99 18.76 -2.51
C MET A 104 -4.17 19.75 -2.51
N GLY A 105 -3.93 21.04 -2.25
CA GLY A 105 -4.94 22.08 -2.14
C GLY A 105 -5.76 22.00 -0.86
N LEU A 106 -5.30 21.28 0.17
CA LEU A 106 -6.03 21.06 1.42
C LEU A 106 -6.12 22.33 2.29
N LEU A 107 -5.34 23.35 1.96
CA LEU A 107 -5.38 24.67 2.60
C LEU A 107 -6.13 25.72 1.77
N SER A 108 -6.68 25.33 0.61
CA SER A 108 -7.25 26.26 -0.36
C SER A 108 -8.75 26.52 -0.16
N ASN A 109 -9.25 27.57 -0.80
CA ASN A 109 -10.69 27.85 -0.89
C ASN A 109 -11.40 27.06 -2.00
N GLU A 110 -10.75 26.04 -2.57
CA GLU A 110 -11.40 25.16 -3.54
C GLU A 110 -12.51 24.36 -2.86
N LYS A 111 -13.65 24.22 -3.56
CA LYS A 111 -14.78 23.45 -3.08
C LYS A 111 -14.45 21.97 -3.01
N VAL A 112 -14.82 21.35 -1.91
CA VAL A 112 -14.67 19.91 -1.69
C VAL A 112 -15.71 19.15 -2.51
N THR A 113 -15.38 17.92 -2.91
CA THR A 113 -16.34 16.93 -3.43
C THR A 113 -16.57 15.88 -2.35
N PRO A 114 -17.55 16.06 -1.43
CA PRO A 114 -17.77 15.12 -0.34
C PRO A 114 -18.12 13.73 -0.85
N ARG A 115 -17.52 12.70 -0.28
CA ARG A 115 -17.81 11.31 -0.60
C ARG A 115 -18.28 10.58 0.66
N HIS A 116 -19.49 10.03 0.59
CA HIS A 116 -20.17 9.33 1.69
C HIS A 116 -20.18 10.10 3.03
N GLY A 117 -20.09 11.43 2.96
CA GLY A 117 -20.06 12.32 4.13
C GLY A 117 -18.86 12.13 5.06
N ASN A 118 -17.79 11.42 4.67
CA ASN A 118 -16.68 11.12 5.57
C ASN A 118 -15.34 11.64 5.02
N LEU A 119 -14.41 12.01 5.92
CA LEU A 119 -13.17 12.70 5.54
C LEU A 119 -12.20 11.85 4.72
N VAL A 120 -11.99 10.59 5.10
CA VAL A 120 -11.11 9.65 4.39
C VAL A 120 -11.57 9.48 2.95
N ASP A 121 -12.83 9.16 2.69
CA ASP A 121 -13.33 8.98 1.33
C ASP A 121 -13.27 10.28 0.51
N THR A 122 -13.45 11.41 1.16
CA THR A 122 -13.39 12.73 0.54
C THR A 122 -11.96 13.12 0.17
N ILE A 123 -10.98 12.84 1.04
CA ILE A 123 -9.55 13.00 0.73
C ILE A 123 -9.13 11.97 -0.32
N SER A 124 -9.61 10.73 -0.26
CA SER A 124 -9.36 9.72 -1.29
C SER A 124 -9.85 10.19 -2.66
N ALA A 125 -11.05 10.78 -2.76
CA ALA A 125 -11.54 11.36 -4.02
C ALA A 125 -10.68 12.52 -4.53
N ARG A 126 -10.05 13.28 -3.63
CA ARG A 126 -9.08 14.33 -4.00
C ARG A 126 -7.78 13.72 -4.53
N LEU A 127 -7.24 12.74 -3.83
CA LEU A 127 -6.02 12.03 -4.21
C LEU A 127 -6.20 11.24 -5.51
N GLU A 128 -7.37 10.65 -5.75
CA GLU A 128 -7.71 10.01 -7.02
C GLU A 128 -7.51 10.97 -8.20
N LYS A 129 -7.88 12.25 -8.06
CA LYS A 129 -7.68 13.25 -9.12
C LYS A 129 -6.21 13.68 -9.28
N LEU A 130 -5.47 13.78 -8.18
CA LEU A 130 -4.11 14.32 -8.17
C LEU A 130 -3.02 13.27 -8.42
N CYS A 131 -3.29 12.02 -8.06
CA CYS A 131 -2.33 10.91 -8.07
C CYS A 131 -2.74 9.81 -9.06
N SER A 132 -3.60 10.14 -10.03
CA SER A 132 -3.86 9.25 -11.16
C SER A 132 -2.65 9.22 -12.09
N LEU A 133 -2.41 8.07 -12.71
CA LEU A 133 -1.40 7.95 -13.76
C LEU A 133 -1.89 8.67 -15.01
N GLU A 134 -1.08 9.58 -15.51
CA GLU A 134 -1.34 10.30 -16.76
C GLU A 134 -0.92 9.47 -17.99
N PRO A 135 -1.45 9.78 -19.19
CA PRO A 135 -1.05 9.09 -20.41
C PRO A 135 0.47 9.15 -20.65
N GLY A 136 1.10 7.97 -20.70
CA GLY A 136 2.55 7.82 -20.88
C GLY A 136 3.32 7.56 -19.60
N GLU A 137 2.71 7.72 -18.42
CA GLU A 137 3.29 7.29 -17.16
C GLU A 137 3.18 5.78 -16.98
N LEU A 138 4.12 5.20 -16.23
CA LEU A 138 4.20 3.76 -15.97
C LEU A 138 4.17 3.51 -14.46
N ASP A 139 3.46 2.46 -14.05
CA ASP A 139 3.51 1.98 -12.67
C ASP A 139 4.69 1.01 -12.44
N LEU A 140 4.98 0.78 -11.16
CA LEU A 140 6.02 -0.13 -10.69
C LEU A 140 5.46 -0.99 -9.56
N VAL A 141 5.60 -2.31 -9.70
CA VAL A 141 5.41 -3.27 -8.61
C VAL A 141 6.78 -3.75 -8.15
N MET A 142 7.08 -3.50 -6.87
CA MET A 142 8.27 -4.02 -6.20
C MET A 142 7.83 -4.92 -5.04
N LEU A 143 8.25 -6.18 -5.08
CA LEU A 143 7.99 -7.16 -4.02
C LEU A 143 9.30 -7.85 -3.67
N GLN A 144 9.67 -7.86 -2.39
CA GLN A 144 10.82 -8.60 -1.90
C GLN A 144 10.43 -9.48 -0.72
N HIS A 145 10.79 -10.76 -0.81
CA HIS A 145 10.91 -11.63 0.36
C HIS A 145 12.37 -11.69 0.77
N LYS A 146 12.65 -11.50 2.07
CA LYS A 146 13.98 -11.62 2.67
C LYS A 146 13.94 -12.71 3.72
N PHE A 147 14.74 -13.75 3.53
CA PHE A 147 14.85 -14.88 4.43
C PHE A 147 16.22 -14.84 5.09
N VAL A 148 16.25 -14.70 6.41
CA VAL A 148 17.47 -14.87 7.21
C VAL A 148 17.41 -16.27 7.79
N MET A 149 18.27 -17.15 7.30
CA MET A 149 18.28 -18.57 7.62
C MET A 149 19.51 -18.90 8.45
N LYS A 150 19.34 -19.83 9.39
CA LYS A 150 20.44 -20.44 10.12
C LYS A 150 20.49 -21.91 9.78
N TRP A 151 21.61 -22.33 9.21
CA TRP A 151 21.88 -23.70 8.81
C TRP A 151 22.24 -24.56 10.03
N MET A 152 22.19 -25.88 9.87
CA MET A 152 22.43 -26.85 10.96
C MET A 152 23.85 -26.79 11.52
N ASP A 153 24.82 -26.37 10.70
CA ASP A 153 26.21 -26.14 11.06
C ASP A 153 26.43 -24.79 11.78
N GLY A 154 25.37 -24.00 11.95
CA GLY A 154 25.39 -22.70 12.60
C GLY A 154 25.68 -21.53 11.65
N PHE A 155 25.92 -21.78 10.37
CA PHE A 155 26.11 -20.72 9.37
C PHE A 155 24.81 -19.92 9.18
N GLU A 156 24.94 -18.59 9.12
CA GLU A 156 23.80 -17.70 8.86
C GLU A 156 23.91 -17.15 7.44
N GLU A 157 22.81 -17.27 6.70
CA GLU A 157 22.71 -16.82 5.32
C GLU A 157 21.45 -15.95 5.13
N THR A 158 21.55 -14.94 4.28
CA THR A 158 20.40 -14.14 3.87
C THR A 158 20.11 -14.38 2.39
N ILE A 159 18.92 -14.88 2.09
CA ILE A 159 18.43 -15.10 0.73
C ILE A 159 17.31 -14.10 0.45
N THR A 160 17.35 -13.44 -0.70
CA THR A 160 16.29 -12.54 -1.16
C THR A 160 15.64 -13.08 -2.43
N SER A 161 14.31 -12.94 -2.51
CA SER A 161 13.52 -13.19 -3.71
C SER A 161 12.82 -11.89 -4.07
N THR A 162 13.24 -11.28 -5.18
CA THR A 162 12.81 -9.93 -5.57
C THR A 162 12.08 -9.98 -6.91
N LEU A 163 10.87 -9.42 -6.96
CA LEU A 163 10.11 -9.14 -8.17
C LEU A 163 10.10 -7.63 -8.39
N LYS A 164 10.60 -7.22 -9.56
CA LYS A 164 10.52 -5.84 -10.06
C LYS A 164 9.80 -5.88 -11.40
N LEU A 165 8.65 -5.23 -11.48
CA LEU A 165 7.82 -5.22 -12.68
C LEU A 165 7.35 -3.80 -13.00
N PHE A 166 7.62 -3.33 -14.21
CA PHE A 166 7.08 -2.07 -14.74
C PHE A 166 5.86 -2.32 -15.62
N GLY A 167 4.99 -1.31 -15.69
CA GLY A 167 3.94 -1.25 -16.70
C GLY A 167 4.51 -1.17 -18.12
N GLU A 168 3.70 -1.56 -19.09
CA GLU A 168 4.04 -1.51 -20.52
C GLU A 168 3.50 -0.23 -21.16
N PRO A 169 4.30 0.53 -21.93
CA PRO A 169 3.81 1.72 -22.64
C PRO A 169 2.64 1.38 -23.57
N GLY A 170 1.47 1.99 -23.34
CA GLY A 170 0.25 1.70 -24.10
C GLY A 170 -0.34 0.30 -23.89
N GLY A 171 0.17 -0.46 -22.91
CA GLY A 171 -0.24 -1.82 -22.59
C GLY A 171 -0.81 -1.95 -21.17
N TYR A 172 -0.56 -3.09 -20.55
CA TYR A 172 -1.01 -3.36 -19.18
C TYR A 172 -0.07 -2.75 -18.15
N SER A 173 -0.64 -2.21 -17.06
CA SER A 173 0.12 -1.79 -15.88
C SER A 173 0.74 -3.01 -15.17
N ALA A 174 1.86 -2.84 -14.48
CA ALA A 174 2.50 -3.86 -13.65
C ALA A 174 1.51 -4.47 -12.65
N MET A 175 0.68 -3.63 -12.04
CA MET A 175 -0.36 -4.08 -11.12
C MET A 175 -1.41 -4.95 -11.83
N SER A 176 -1.95 -4.49 -12.96
CA SER A 176 -2.96 -5.25 -13.71
C SER A 176 -2.41 -6.57 -14.25
N LYS A 177 -1.16 -6.58 -14.70
CA LYS A 177 -0.48 -7.79 -15.19
C LYS A 177 -0.22 -8.78 -14.06
N SER A 178 0.39 -8.35 -12.96
CA SER A 178 0.72 -9.25 -11.84
C SER A 178 -0.53 -9.87 -11.19
N VAL A 179 -1.61 -9.11 -11.04
CA VAL A 179 -2.88 -9.62 -10.49
C VAL A 179 -3.68 -10.41 -11.54
N GLY A 180 -3.84 -9.85 -12.73
CA GLY A 180 -4.66 -10.42 -13.79
C GLY A 180 -4.11 -11.75 -14.30
N VAL A 181 -2.80 -11.84 -14.54
CA VAL A 181 -2.17 -13.09 -15.01
C VAL A 181 -2.27 -14.17 -13.94
N THR A 182 -1.98 -13.85 -12.67
CA THR A 182 -2.04 -14.87 -11.59
C THR A 182 -3.45 -15.41 -11.35
N PHE A 183 -4.48 -14.59 -11.59
CA PHE A 183 -5.88 -14.99 -11.57
C PHE A 183 -6.27 -15.81 -12.81
N GLY A 184 -5.91 -15.32 -14.01
CA GLY A 184 -6.19 -16.00 -15.28
C GLY A 184 -5.57 -17.40 -15.34
N THR A 185 -4.30 -17.53 -14.96
CA THR A 185 -3.62 -18.84 -14.86
C THR A 185 -4.32 -19.77 -13.87
N ALA A 186 -4.80 -19.25 -12.72
CA ALA A 186 -5.52 -20.07 -11.76
C ALA A 186 -6.85 -20.60 -12.30
N ILE A 187 -7.59 -19.77 -13.05
CA ILE A 187 -8.82 -20.19 -13.72
C ILE A 187 -8.50 -21.23 -14.79
N GLN A 188 -7.48 -21.00 -15.61
CA GLN A 188 -7.10 -21.94 -16.67
C GLN A 188 -6.75 -23.31 -16.07
N MET A 189 -5.91 -23.35 -15.03
CA MET A 189 -5.58 -24.59 -14.31
C MET A 189 -6.82 -25.30 -13.76
N LEU A 190 -7.81 -24.55 -13.25
CA LEU A 190 -9.07 -25.12 -12.78
C LEU A 190 -9.88 -25.74 -13.93
N LEU A 191 -10.00 -25.04 -15.06
CA LEU A 191 -10.74 -25.49 -16.24
C LEU A 191 -10.08 -26.71 -16.91
N ASP A 192 -8.75 -26.76 -16.92
CA ASP A 192 -7.97 -27.89 -17.43
C ASP A 192 -8.03 -29.13 -16.51
N GLY A 193 -8.74 -29.04 -15.39
CA GLY A 193 -8.90 -30.14 -14.44
C GLY A 193 -7.63 -30.46 -13.67
N PHE A 194 -6.74 -29.49 -13.48
CA PHE A 194 -5.49 -29.68 -12.73
C PHE A 194 -5.80 -30.16 -11.31
N GLY A 195 -5.41 -31.40 -11.00
CA GLY A 195 -5.81 -32.12 -9.78
C GLY A 195 -5.72 -31.32 -8.48
N PRO A 196 -4.59 -30.63 -8.19
CA PRO A 196 -4.45 -29.80 -7.00
C PRO A 196 -5.47 -28.66 -6.86
N MET A 197 -6.01 -28.15 -7.97
CA MET A 197 -7.04 -27.10 -7.99
C MET A 197 -8.46 -27.66 -7.99
N ASN A 198 -8.65 -28.96 -8.22
CA ASN A 198 -9.95 -29.62 -8.31
C ASN A 198 -10.52 -30.06 -6.94
N GLN A 199 -10.00 -29.47 -5.85
CA GLN A 199 -10.47 -29.74 -4.49
C GLN A 199 -11.73 -28.93 -4.20
N ARG A 200 -12.74 -29.55 -3.60
CA ARG A 200 -13.96 -28.85 -3.17
C ARG A 200 -13.70 -28.07 -1.88
N GLY A 201 -14.16 -26.82 -1.82
CA GLY A 201 -14.07 -25.97 -0.64
C GLY A 201 -13.26 -24.70 -0.88
N VAL A 202 -12.87 -24.02 0.20
CA VAL A 202 -12.02 -22.82 0.13
C VAL A 202 -10.56 -23.24 0.10
N VAL A 203 -9.94 -23.16 -1.08
CA VAL A 203 -8.55 -23.55 -1.32
C VAL A 203 -7.64 -22.32 -1.37
N VAL A 204 -6.48 -22.38 -0.71
CA VAL A 204 -5.47 -21.30 -0.66
C VAL A 204 -4.13 -21.81 -1.20
N LYS A 205 -3.37 -20.93 -1.87
CA LYS A 205 -2.12 -21.28 -2.57
C LYS A 205 -0.90 -21.42 -1.64
N TYR A 206 -0.90 -22.40 -0.73
CA TYR A 206 0.23 -22.65 0.19
C TYR A 206 1.01 -23.94 -0.09
N THR A 207 0.55 -24.77 -1.03
CA THR A 207 1.22 -26.02 -1.40
C THR A 207 1.97 -25.88 -2.71
N LYS A 208 3.13 -26.54 -2.81
CA LYS A 208 3.98 -26.52 -4.01
C LYS A 208 3.27 -26.98 -5.27
N GLU A 209 2.29 -27.86 -5.08
CA GLU A 209 1.43 -28.35 -6.14
C GLU A 209 0.56 -27.25 -6.77
N ILE A 210 0.23 -26.20 -6.02
CA ILE A 210 -0.65 -25.12 -6.47
C ILE A 210 0.15 -23.88 -6.93
N TYR A 211 1.26 -23.54 -6.26
CA TYR A 211 2.07 -22.38 -6.65
C TYR A 211 3.18 -22.72 -7.65
N GLY A 212 3.54 -23.99 -7.78
CA GLY A 212 4.52 -24.45 -8.76
C GLY A 212 3.96 -24.40 -10.18
N PRO A 213 4.84 -24.38 -11.21
CA PRO A 213 4.38 -24.49 -12.58
C PRO A 213 3.64 -25.80 -12.80
N PRO A 214 2.57 -25.82 -13.62
CA PRO A 214 1.95 -27.06 -14.03
C PRO A 214 3.00 -27.94 -14.71
N LYS A 215 2.99 -29.25 -14.40
CA LYS A 215 3.96 -30.20 -14.98
C LYS A 215 3.91 -30.12 -16.51
N GLY A 216 4.95 -29.58 -17.14
CA GLY A 216 5.07 -29.44 -18.60
C GLY A 216 5.33 -28.01 -19.08
N GLU A 217 5.03 -26.98 -18.28
CA GLU A 217 5.39 -25.60 -18.58
C GLU A 217 6.67 -25.24 -17.83
N ALA A 218 7.81 -25.64 -18.39
CA ALA A 218 9.09 -25.05 -18.01
C ALA A 218 9.09 -23.58 -18.46
N GLY A 219 9.27 -22.66 -17.52
CA GLY A 219 9.25 -21.21 -17.76
C GLY A 219 10.18 -20.79 -18.89
N GLY A 220 9.63 -20.00 -19.81
CA GLY A 220 10.38 -19.13 -20.72
C GLY A 220 10.59 -17.75 -20.11
#